data_AF-A0A0M4G660-F1
#
_entry.id   AF-A0A0M4G660-F1
#
_cell.length_a   1.000
_cell.length_b   1.000
_cell.length_c   1.000
_cell.angle_alpha   90.00
_cell.angle_beta   90.00
_cell.angle_gamma   90.00
#
_symmetry.space_group_name_H-M   'P 1'
#
loop_
_entity.id
_entity.type
_entity.pdbx_description
1 polymer ?
#
loop_
_entity_poly.entity_id
_entity_poly.type
_entity_poly.pdbx_seq_one_letter_code
_entity_poly.pdbx_strand_id
1 'polypeptide(L)'
;MFSLDSLVHIRSAISGEVADVEEKIDRLNQAKKEIEHQQNDYLGECRKILKPELAKSWTGSRANKFNDSRDEAHQTIENILNHEYESYKDRIDWEIAQLNMQKETLSFAGILAREAVEIADAGQDAWEAAGDKFNDLKRWLF
;
A
#
# COMPACT_ATOMS: atom_id res chain seq x y z
N MET A 1 10.97 11.99 -36.69
CA MET A 1 12.21 11.20 -36.68
C MET A 1 12.40 10.73 -35.25
N PHE A 2 12.15 9.46 -34.97
CA PHE A 2 12.36 8.89 -33.63
C PHE A 2 13.86 8.80 -33.39
N SER A 3 14.35 9.37 -32.29
CA SER A 3 15.79 9.40 -31.95
C SER A 3 16.09 8.48 -30.77
N LEU A 4 17.34 7.98 -30.69
CA LEU A 4 17.86 7.20 -29.56
C LEU A 4 17.59 7.91 -28.22
N ASP A 5 17.78 9.23 -28.20
CA ASP A 5 17.52 10.08 -27.03
C ASP A 5 16.08 9.96 -26.52
N SER A 6 15.09 9.83 -27.43
CA SER A 6 13.69 9.68 -27.04
C SER A 6 13.45 8.38 -26.28
N LEU A 7 14.06 7.27 -26.73
CA LEU A 7 13.96 5.96 -26.08
C LEU A 7 14.66 5.94 -24.73
N VAL A 8 15.83 6.58 -24.63
CA VAL A 8 16.58 6.72 -23.37
C VAL A 8 15.78 7.53 -22.34
N HIS A 9 15.14 8.63 -22.76
CA HIS A 9 14.29 9.43 -21.88
C HIS A 9 13.09 8.63 -21.34
N ILE A 10 12.43 7.85 -22.18
CA ILE A 10 11.28 7.03 -21.79
C ILE A 10 11.69 5.92 -20.83
N ARG A 11 12.83 5.28 -21.08
CA ARG A 11 13.40 4.31 -20.14
C ARG A 11 13.70 4.93 -18.77
N SER A 12 14.29 6.12 -18.75
CA SER A 12 14.58 6.84 -17.52
C SER A 12 13.30 7.21 -16.77
N ALA A 13 12.28 7.68 -17.50
CA ALA A 13 10.98 8.00 -16.92
C ALA A 13 10.30 6.77 -16.30
N ILE A 14 10.25 5.64 -17.03
CA ILE A 14 9.70 4.38 -16.52
C ILE A 14 10.43 3.93 -15.25
N SER A 15 11.76 4.06 -15.23
CA SER A 15 12.55 3.65 -14.07
C SER A 15 12.28 4.54 -12.85
N GLY A 16 12.06 5.85 -13.07
CA GLY A 16 11.62 6.78 -12.03
C GLY A 16 10.23 6.42 -11.48
N GLU A 17 9.26 6.18 -12.36
CA GLU A 17 7.90 5.80 -11.97
C GLU A 17 7.87 4.46 -11.20
N VAL A 18 8.70 3.49 -11.58
CA VAL A 18 8.84 2.23 -10.82
C VAL A 18 9.34 2.51 -9.40
N ALA A 19 10.37 3.35 -9.25
CA ALA A 19 10.91 3.70 -7.94
C ALA A 19 9.88 4.44 -7.06
N ASP A 20 9.11 5.36 -7.65
CA ASP A 20 8.05 6.09 -6.95
C ASP A 20 6.92 5.16 -6.49
N VAL A 21 6.56 4.16 -7.30
CA VAL A 21 5.58 3.13 -6.93
C VAL A 21 6.10 2.24 -5.81
N GLU A 22 7.38 1.84 -5.87
CA GLU A 22 8.04 1.06 -4.81
C GLU A 22 8.04 1.82 -3.47
N GLU A 23 8.39 3.11 -3.48
CA GLU A 23 8.37 3.94 -2.27
C GLU A 23 6.96 4.00 -1.66
N LYS A 24 5.92 4.17 -2.49
CA LYS A 24 4.52 4.19 -2.02
C LYS A 24 4.13 2.86 -1.38
N ILE A 25 4.51 1.74 -1.99
CA ILE A 25 4.27 0.39 -1.45
C ILE A 25 4.96 0.23 -0.09
N ASP A 26 6.23 0.65 0.03
CA ASP A 26 6.99 0.55 1.28
C ASP A 26 6.37 1.39 2.40
N ARG A 27 5.92 2.61 2.09
CA ARG A 27 5.23 3.48 3.05
C ARG A 27 3.91 2.86 3.53
N LEU A 28 3.14 2.25 2.63
CA LEU A 28 1.89 1.56 2.97
C LEU A 28 2.15 0.34 3.85
N ASN A 29 3.18 -0.46 3.52
CA ASN A 29 3.60 -1.60 4.35
C ASN A 29 4.03 -1.16 5.75
N GLN A 30 4.76 -0.05 5.87
CA GLN A 30 5.16 0.50 7.15
C GLN A 30 3.95 0.99 7.96
N ALA A 31 3.02 1.72 7.33
CA ALA A 31 1.79 2.16 7.98
C ALA A 31 0.94 0.97 8.47
N LYS A 32 0.83 -0.10 7.68
CA LYS A 32 0.12 -1.33 8.10
C LYS A 32 0.73 -1.95 9.35
N LYS A 33 2.06 -2.07 9.41
CA LYS A 33 2.76 -2.59 10.59
C LYS A 33 2.53 -1.73 11.83
N GLU A 34 2.50 -0.41 11.68
CA GLU A 34 2.20 0.51 12.78
C GLU A 34 0.77 0.35 13.29
N ILE A 35 -0.20 0.21 12.38
CA ILE A 35 -1.61 -0.08 12.72
C ILE A 35 -1.72 -1.40 13.48
N GLU A 36 -1.06 -2.46 13.00
CA GLU A 36 -1.03 -3.77 13.68
C GLU A 36 -0.41 -3.70 15.07
N HIS A 37 0.65 -2.91 15.24
CA HIS A 37 1.28 -2.70 16.55
C HIS A 37 0.33 -1.98 17.50
N GLN A 38 -0.28 -0.87 17.07
CA GLN A 38 -1.26 -0.13 17.86
C GLN A 38 -2.46 -0.99 18.25
N GLN A 39 -3.01 -1.77 17.31
CA GLN A 39 -4.11 -2.71 17.56
C GLN A 39 -3.76 -3.69 18.68
N ASN A 40 -2.55 -4.26 18.65
CA ASN A 40 -2.08 -5.20 19.66
C ASN A 40 -1.87 -4.54 21.04
N ASP A 41 -1.33 -3.33 21.08
CA ASP A 41 -1.15 -2.57 22.31
C ASP A 41 -2.50 -2.27 22.96
N TYR A 42 -3.46 -1.78 22.18
CA TYR A 42 -4.81 -1.50 22.65
C TYR A 42 -5.58 -2.76 23.08
N LEU A 43 -5.39 -3.90 22.40
CA LEU A 43 -5.90 -5.20 22.87
C LEU A 43 -5.35 -5.54 24.27
N GLY A 44 -4.08 -5.26 24.52
CA GLY A 44 -3.44 -5.44 25.82
C GLY A 44 -4.02 -4.52 26.89
N GLU A 45 -4.27 -3.26 26.55
CA GLU A 45 -4.88 -2.28 27.46
C GLU A 45 -6.36 -2.57 27.76
N CYS A 46 -7.14 -2.95 26.75
CA CYS A 46 -8.56 -3.29 26.90
C CYS A 46 -8.78 -4.42 27.92
N ARG A 47 -7.89 -5.43 27.93
CA ARG A 47 -7.93 -6.51 28.93
C ARG A 47 -7.79 -6.01 30.38
N LYS A 48 -7.13 -4.87 30.61
CA LYS A 48 -6.98 -4.28 31.94
C LYS A 48 -8.27 -3.60 32.40
N ILE A 49 -9.06 -3.04 31.48
CA ILE A 49 -10.35 -2.39 31.77
C ILE A 49 -11.34 -3.40 32.38
N LEU A 50 -11.30 -4.66 31.96
CA LEU A 50 -12.15 -5.74 32.49
C LEU A 50 -11.80 -6.20 33.91
N LYS A 51 -10.61 -5.86 34.42
CA LYS A 51 -10.13 -6.29 35.75
C LYS A 51 -9.73 -5.10 36.63
N PRO A 52 -10.67 -4.19 36.95
CA PRO A 52 -10.36 -3.08 37.83
C PRO A 52 -10.19 -3.57 39.27
N GLU A 53 -9.14 -3.10 39.95
CA GLU A 53 -8.97 -3.34 41.39
C GLU A 53 -9.93 -2.44 42.17
N LEU A 54 -11.13 -2.96 42.44
CA LEU A 54 -12.14 -2.27 43.23
C LEU A 54 -12.10 -2.72 44.69
N ALA A 55 -12.11 -1.77 45.62
CA ALA A 55 -12.22 -2.05 47.05
C ALA A 55 -13.57 -2.71 47.39
N LYS A 56 -13.65 -3.53 48.44
CA LYS A 56 -14.89 -4.22 48.86
C LYS A 56 -16.06 -3.27 49.19
N SER A 57 -15.79 -1.99 49.42
CA SER A 57 -16.79 -0.95 49.68
C SER A 57 -17.53 -0.49 48.41
N TRP A 58 -17.12 -0.96 47.23
CA TRP A 58 -17.73 -0.62 45.96
C TRP A 58 -18.98 -1.49 45.71
N THR A 59 -20.10 -1.09 46.30
CA THR A 59 -21.38 -1.81 46.20
C THR A 59 -22.55 -0.87 45.90
N GLY A 60 -23.71 -1.45 45.61
CA GLY A 60 -24.95 -0.72 45.35
C GLY A 60 -24.97 0.02 44.02
N SER A 61 -25.87 1.00 43.89
CA SER A 61 -26.14 1.68 42.61
C SER A 61 -24.91 2.32 41.96
N ARG A 62 -23.95 2.81 42.77
CA ARG A 62 -22.70 3.39 42.26
C ARG A 62 -21.82 2.36 41.55
N ALA A 63 -21.72 1.15 42.12
CA ALA A 63 -20.95 0.07 41.53
C ALA A 63 -21.58 -0.43 40.23
N ASN A 64 -22.91 -0.54 40.19
CA ASN A 64 -23.65 -0.95 39.00
C ASN A 64 -23.42 0.03 37.83
N LYS A 65 -23.60 1.34 38.06
CA LYS A 65 -23.42 2.36 37.01
C LYS A 65 -22.03 2.35 36.38
N PHE A 66 -21.00 2.09 37.17
CA PHE A 66 -19.64 1.98 36.64
C PHE A 66 -19.42 0.70 35.87
N ASN A 67 -19.98 -0.43 36.31
CA ASN A 67 -19.91 -1.66 35.53
C ASN A 67 -20.60 -1.44 34.17
N ASP A 68 -21.76 -0.79 34.16
CA ASP A 68 -22.47 -0.44 32.92
C ASP A 68 -21.59 0.42 31.99
N SER A 69 -21.00 1.51 32.51
CA SER A 69 -20.10 2.38 31.73
C SER A 69 -18.83 1.66 31.26
N ARG A 70 -18.29 0.75 32.08
CA ARG A 70 -17.12 -0.05 31.72
C ARG A 70 -17.45 -1.01 30.58
N ASP A 71 -18.60 -1.67 30.66
CA ASP A 71 -19.04 -2.65 29.65
C ASP A 71 -19.34 -1.94 28.32
N GLU A 72 -19.95 -0.75 28.36
CA GLU A 72 -20.15 0.10 27.18
C GLU A 72 -18.81 0.54 26.55
N ALA A 73 -17.85 0.98 27.38
CA ALA A 73 -16.52 1.34 26.93
C ALA A 73 -15.80 0.14 26.30
N HIS A 74 -15.89 -1.04 26.92
CA HIS A 74 -15.31 -2.28 26.40
C HIS A 74 -15.89 -2.66 25.05
N GLN A 75 -17.22 -2.64 24.90
CA GLN A 75 -17.89 -2.93 23.63
C GLN A 75 -17.47 -1.95 22.52
N THR A 76 -17.37 -0.66 22.86
CA THR A 76 -16.92 0.37 21.91
C THR A 76 -15.48 0.09 21.45
N ILE A 77 -14.58 -0.22 22.39
CA ILE A 77 -13.18 -0.54 22.09
C ILE A 77 -13.08 -1.82 21.24
N GLU A 78 -13.82 -2.88 21.58
CA GLU A 78 -13.86 -4.10 20.77
C GLU A 78 -14.36 -3.84 19.35
N ASN A 79 -15.37 -2.97 19.18
CA ASN A 79 -15.85 -2.61 17.86
C ASN A 79 -14.77 -1.91 17.03
N ILE A 80 -14.07 -0.92 17.61
CA ILE A 80 -12.98 -0.21 16.94
C ILE A 80 -11.87 -1.20 16.56
N LEU A 81 -11.43 -2.03 17.52
CA LEU A 81 -10.32 -2.97 17.30
C LEU A 81 -10.63 -4.04 16.26
N ASN A 82 -11.87 -4.51 16.18
CA ASN A 82 -12.22 -5.61 15.27
C ASN A 82 -12.79 -5.14 13.92
N HIS A 83 -13.21 -3.89 13.78
CA HIS A 83 -13.85 -3.41 12.55
C HIS A 83 -13.08 -2.25 11.91
N GLU A 84 -12.76 -1.20 12.66
CA GLU A 84 -12.11 -0.02 12.10
C GLU A 84 -10.67 -0.31 11.69
N TYR A 85 -9.92 -0.97 12.58
CA TYR A 85 -8.54 -1.38 12.29
C TYR A 85 -8.46 -2.37 11.11
N GLU A 86 -9.36 -3.36 11.05
CA GLU A 86 -9.42 -4.29 9.92
C GLU A 86 -9.76 -3.56 8.62
N SER A 87 -10.72 -2.64 8.64
CA SER A 87 -11.08 -1.83 7.46
C SER A 87 -9.90 -1.00 6.95
N TYR A 88 -9.08 -0.43 7.83
CA TYR A 88 -7.87 0.28 7.41
C TYR A 88 -6.83 -0.64 6.78
N LYS A 89 -6.61 -1.83 7.35
CA LYS A 89 -5.68 -2.82 6.80
C LYS A 89 -6.14 -3.31 5.42
N ASP A 90 -7.44 -3.62 5.26
CA ASP A 90 -8.02 -4.03 3.98
C ASP A 90 -7.85 -2.96 2.90
N ARG A 91 -8.07 -1.68 3.26
CA ARG A 91 -7.87 -0.57 2.34
C ARG A 91 -6.41 -0.43 1.92
N ILE A 92 -5.48 -0.58 2.86
CA ILE A 92 -4.04 -0.56 2.56
C ILE A 92 -3.67 -1.71 1.63
N ASP A 93 -4.16 -2.92 1.90
CA ASP A 93 -3.88 -4.10 1.06
C ASP A 93 -4.41 -3.93 -0.37
N TRP A 94 -5.59 -3.32 -0.52
CA TRP A 94 -6.15 -3.01 -1.83
C TRP A 94 -5.29 -1.99 -2.61
N GLU A 95 -4.84 -0.91 -1.96
CA GLU A 95 -3.97 0.08 -2.58
C GLU A 95 -2.61 -0.52 -2.98
N ILE A 96 -2.03 -1.36 -2.12
CA ILE A 96 -0.80 -2.11 -2.44
C ILE A 96 -1.02 -3.01 -3.66
N ALA A 97 -2.16 -3.69 -3.77
CA ALA A 97 -2.48 -4.52 -4.92
C ALA A 97 -2.54 -3.70 -6.22
N GLN A 98 -3.18 -2.52 -6.20
CA GLN A 98 -3.23 -1.61 -7.34
C GLN A 98 -1.83 -1.12 -7.74
N LEU A 99 -1.01 -0.72 -6.76
CA LEU A 99 0.35 -0.27 -7.01
C LEU A 99 1.23 -1.39 -7.57
N ASN A 100 1.08 -2.64 -7.10
CA ASN A 100 1.79 -3.78 -7.67
C ASN A 100 1.40 -4.03 -9.13
N MET A 101 0.11 -3.93 -9.49
CA MET A 101 -0.33 -4.01 -10.89
C MET A 101 0.29 -2.90 -11.75
N GLN A 102 0.36 -1.67 -11.22
CA GLN A 102 1.02 -0.55 -11.91
C GLN A 102 2.52 -0.81 -12.08
N LYS A 103 3.19 -1.34 -11.06
CA LYS A 103 4.61 -1.70 -11.12
C LYS A 103 4.88 -2.80 -12.15
N GLU A 104 4.08 -3.86 -12.19
CA GLU A 104 4.19 -4.91 -13.21
C GLU A 104 4.03 -4.33 -14.61
N THR A 105 3.05 -3.43 -14.77
CA THR A 105 2.81 -2.70 -16.02
C THR A 105 4.06 -1.91 -16.43
N LEU A 106 4.56 -1.04 -15.56
CA LEU A 106 5.76 -0.24 -15.81
C LEU A 106 7.01 -1.11 -16.06
N SER A 107 7.15 -2.22 -15.35
CA SER A 107 8.27 -3.16 -15.53
C SER A 107 8.27 -3.79 -16.93
N PHE A 108 7.09 -4.20 -17.42
CA PHE A 108 6.94 -4.71 -18.78
C PHE A 108 7.28 -3.64 -19.83
N ALA A 109 6.79 -2.40 -19.63
CA ALA A 109 7.17 -1.27 -20.46
C ALA A 109 8.69 -1.03 -20.47
N GLY A 110 9.35 -1.16 -19.32
CA GLY A 110 10.80 -1.02 -19.18
C GLY A 110 11.59 -2.09 -19.96
N ILE A 111 11.06 -3.32 -20.04
CA ILE A 111 11.65 -4.40 -20.85
C ILE A 111 11.55 -4.05 -22.34
N LEU A 112 10.36 -3.67 -22.81
CA LEU A 112 10.14 -3.29 -24.21
C LEU A 112 11.00 -2.09 -24.64
N ALA A 113 11.10 -1.08 -23.78
CA ALA A 113 11.96 0.09 -24.03
C ALA A 113 13.44 -0.30 -24.13
N ARG A 114 13.90 -1.26 -23.32
CA ARG A 114 15.28 -1.79 -23.39
C ARG A 114 15.53 -2.52 -24.70
N GLU A 115 14.61 -3.39 -25.11
CA GLU A 115 14.71 -4.09 -26.39
C GLU A 115 14.72 -3.12 -27.58
N ALA A 116 13.92 -2.05 -27.53
CA ALA A 116 13.91 -1.04 -28.58
C ALA A 116 15.25 -0.28 -28.68
N VAL A 117 15.91 0.01 -27.55
CA VAL A 117 17.27 0.61 -27.54
C VAL A 117 18.30 -0.36 -28.11
N GLU A 118 18.30 -1.62 -27.68
CA GLU A 118 19.23 -2.64 -28.19
C GLU A 118 19.09 -2.86 -29.70
N ILE A 119 17.85 -2.86 -30.21
CA ILE A 119 17.56 -2.93 -31.64
C ILE A 119 18.06 -1.65 -32.33
N ALA A 120 17.75 -0.46 -31.83
CA ALA A 120 18.17 0.80 -32.44
C ALA A 120 19.70 0.94 -32.55
N ASP A 121 20.45 0.43 -31.56
CA ASP A 121 21.92 0.40 -31.57
C ASP A 121 22.50 -0.51 -32.68
N ALA A 122 21.69 -1.42 -33.26
CA ALA A 122 22.13 -2.37 -34.29
C ALA A 122 22.17 -1.83 -35.74
N GLY A 123 21.66 -0.61 -36.00
CA GLY A 123 21.80 0.07 -37.31
C GLY A 123 20.50 0.40 -38.04
N GLN A 124 20.59 0.76 -39.33
CA GLN A 124 19.54 1.50 -40.08
C GLN A 124 18.21 0.75 -40.25
N ASP A 125 18.22 -0.54 -40.59
CA ASP A 125 17.02 -1.39 -40.71
C ASP A 125 16.35 -1.65 -39.36
N ALA A 126 17.09 -1.46 -38.27
CA ALA A 126 16.62 -1.69 -36.92
C ALA A 126 15.78 -0.50 -36.38
N TRP A 127 15.89 0.68 -37.01
CA TRP A 127 15.09 1.86 -36.63
C TRP A 127 13.60 1.72 -36.92
N GLU A 128 13.22 1.02 -37.99
CA GLU A 128 11.80 0.75 -38.28
C GLU A 128 11.20 -0.19 -37.22
N ALA A 129 11.92 -1.28 -36.89
CA ALA A 129 11.50 -2.23 -35.86
C ALA A 129 11.45 -1.60 -34.45
N ALA A 130 12.39 -0.71 -34.12
CA ALA A 130 12.37 0.04 -32.87
C ALA A 130 11.20 1.03 -32.82
N GLY A 131 10.84 1.66 -33.94
CA GLY A 131 9.69 2.56 -34.07
C GLY A 131 8.35 1.87 -33.84
N ASP A 132 8.18 0.65 -34.37
CA ASP A 132 6.97 -0.15 -34.17
C ASP A 132 6.81 -0.57 -32.70
N LYS A 133 7.86 -1.12 -32.07
CA LYS A 133 7.85 -1.44 -30.64
C LYS A 133 7.59 -0.21 -29.76
N PHE A 134 8.13 0.94 -30.16
CA PHE A 134 7.90 2.20 -29.47
C PHE A 134 6.43 2.64 -29.55
N ASN A 135 5.80 2.53 -30.71
CA ASN A 135 4.38 2.86 -30.86
C ASN A 135 3.48 1.89 -30.07
N ASP A 136 3.83 0.61 -30.01
CA ASP A 136 3.12 -0.38 -29.19
C ASP A 136 3.22 -0.04 -27.70
N LEU A 137 4.42 0.32 -27.22
CA LEU A 137 4.65 0.80 -25.86
C LEU A 137 3.78 2.03 -25.55
N LYS A 138 3.79 3.01 -26.45
CA LYS A 138 3.02 4.24 -26.28
C LYS A 138 1.51 3.96 -26.23
N ARG A 139 0.99 3.06 -27.07
CA ARG A 139 -0.44 2.69 -27.13
C ARG A 139 -0.91 1.90 -25.91
N TRP A 140 0.02 1.28 -25.20
CA TRP A 140 -0.29 0.52 -24.00
C TRP A 140 -0.20 1.35 -22.73
N LEU A 141 0.71 2.34 -22.71
CA LEU A 141 0.88 3.27 -21.59
C LEU A 141 -0.12 4.44 -21.59
N PHE A 142 -0.63 4.84 -22.76
CA PHE A 142 -1.55 5.98 -22.95
C PHE A 142 -2.79 5.55 -23.75
#